data_AF-A0A7Y2GFY3-F1
#
_entry.id   AF-A0A7Y2GFY3-F1
#
_cell.length_a   1.000
_cell.length_b   1.000
_cell.length_c   1.000
_cell.angle_alpha   90.00
_cell.angle_beta   90.00
_cell.angle_gamma   90.00
#
_symmetry.space_group_name_H-M   'P 1'
#
loop_
_entity.id
_entity.type
_entity.pdbx_description
1 polymer ?
#
loop_
_entity_poly.entity_id
_entity_poly.type
_entity_poly.pdbx_seq_one_letter_code
_entity_poly.pdbx_strand_id
1 'polypeptide(L)'
;MEKRKILIIDDHDDLATVLEEEFLENGFDVTLSEDRDSAVSMYNKGDFDVVISDLDGNNLVSKSNDEENSLPCLPDPIPEARSNIKAFKICLSNYRANQFSDEDIELIVKKTLNYKAKFIDRGAAMKDRHEMIDFEVPSLISLMGDILDYLMKRVEKLGVIKPEKSNLFVALDEAFVNAVKHGNKYDKSKMVRISVEISPKKASFTIEDEGEGFDVKAIPDPTDPENLFKSSGRGVMFIYNIMDKVTYNQRGNRLTMVKMNEGDDR
;
A
#
# COMPACT_ATOMS: atom_id res chain seq x y z
N MET A 1 -31.53 -1.50 -2.85
CA MET A 1 -30.12 -1.09 -2.94
C MET A 1 -29.31 -2.36 -3.07
N GLU A 2 -28.39 -2.43 -4.04
CA GLU A 2 -27.39 -3.50 -4.02
C GLU A 2 -26.57 -3.37 -2.74
N LYS A 3 -26.18 -4.51 -2.18
CA LYS A 3 -25.34 -4.52 -0.99
C LYS A 3 -23.89 -4.13 -1.36
N ARG A 4 -23.27 -3.30 -0.53
CA ARG A 4 -21.84 -2.95 -0.57
C ARG A 4 -21.05 -4.12 0.02
N LYS A 5 -20.28 -4.83 -0.80
CA LYS A 5 -19.69 -6.13 -0.46
C LYS A 5 -18.20 -6.01 -0.19
N ILE A 6 -17.76 -6.56 0.94
CA ILE A 6 -16.36 -6.59 1.36
C ILE A 6 -15.92 -8.06 1.50
N LEU A 7 -14.84 -8.43 0.83
CA LEU A 7 -14.15 -9.70 1.04
C LEU A 7 -12.96 -9.47 1.97
N ILE A 8 -12.91 -10.18 3.09
CA ILE A 8 -11.77 -10.15 4.01
C ILE A 8 -11.10 -11.53 3.99
N ILE A 9 -9.79 -11.53 3.79
CA ILE A 9 -8.98 -12.73 3.67
C ILE A 9 -7.92 -12.67 4.76
N ASP A 10 -8.02 -13.51 5.78
CA ASP A 10 -7.12 -13.52 6.94
C ASP A 10 -6.90 -14.94 7.42
N ASP A 11 -5.64 -15.36 7.47
CA ASP A 11 -5.26 -16.71 7.87
C ASP A 11 -5.13 -16.91 9.39
N HIS A 12 -5.20 -15.83 10.17
CA HIS A 12 -5.10 -15.87 11.64
C HIS A 12 -6.40 -15.48 12.36
N ASP A 13 -7.46 -15.13 11.62
CA ASP A 13 -8.81 -14.72 12.07
C ASP A 13 -8.90 -13.48 12.99
N ASP A 14 -7.80 -13.09 13.65
CA ASP A 14 -7.71 -11.95 14.56
C ASP A 14 -8.15 -10.62 13.89
N LEU A 15 -7.81 -10.40 12.61
CA LEU A 15 -8.21 -9.21 11.86
C LEU A 15 -9.61 -9.38 11.25
N ALA A 16 -9.91 -10.56 10.70
CA ALA A 16 -11.19 -10.85 10.06
C ALA A 16 -12.39 -10.67 11.00
N THR A 17 -12.37 -11.33 12.16
CA THR A 17 -13.48 -11.27 13.12
C THR A 17 -13.79 -9.83 13.57
N VAL A 18 -12.76 -9.03 13.84
CA VAL A 18 -12.93 -7.65 14.33
C VAL A 18 -13.44 -6.71 13.23
N LEU A 19 -12.94 -6.87 12.00
CA LEU A 19 -13.42 -6.07 10.87
C LEU A 19 -14.82 -6.49 10.41
N GLU A 20 -15.18 -7.76 10.54
CA GLU A 20 -16.52 -8.24 10.24
C GLU A 20 -17.55 -7.53 11.12
N GLU A 21 -17.37 -7.55 12.45
CA GLU A 21 -18.27 -6.89 13.39
C GLU A 21 -18.41 -5.39 13.05
N GLU A 22 -17.29 -4.69 12.90
CA GLU A 22 -17.27 -3.26 12.59
C GLU A 22 -17.99 -2.95 11.27
N PHE A 23 -17.74 -3.72 10.20
CA PHE A 23 -18.32 -3.42 8.89
C PHE A 23 -19.79 -3.85 8.77
N LEU A 24 -20.20 -4.92 9.45
CA LEU A 24 -21.62 -5.28 9.55
C LEU A 24 -22.43 -4.19 10.26
N GLU A 25 -21.91 -3.61 11.36
CA GLU A 25 -22.55 -2.50 12.07
C GLU A 25 -22.72 -1.25 11.20
N ASN A 26 -21.79 -1.02 10.26
CA ASN A 26 -21.83 0.09 9.31
C ASN A 26 -22.58 -0.25 8.00
N GLY A 27 -23.27 -1.41 7.95
CA GLY A 27 -24.15 -1.79 6.86
C GLY A 27 -23.44 -2.25 5.59
N PHE A 28 -22.26 -2.85 5.72
CA PHE A 28 -21.58 -3.59 4.65
C PHE A 28 -21.95 -5.07 4.71
N ASP A 29 -21.84 -5.76 3.58
CA ASP A 29 -22.01 -7.21 3.46
C ASP A 29 -20.62 -7.84 3.45
N VAL A 30 -20.24 -8.49 4.54
CA VAL A 30 -18.89 -9.03 4.72
C VAL A 30 -18.87 -10.51 4.35
N THR A 31 -17.83 -10.94 3.65
CA THR A 31 -17.51 -12.35 3.40
C THR A 31 -16.09 -12.61 3.85
N LEU A 32 -15.89 -13.70 4.59
CA LEU A 32 -14.59 -14.09 5.13
C LEU A 32 -14.00 -15.27 4.36
N SER A 33 -12.67 -15.30 4.25
CA SER A 33 -11.88 -16.43 3.74
C SER A 33 -10.60 -16.59 4.55
N GLU A 34 -10.24 -17.82 4.90
CA GLU A 34 -9.02 -18.11 5.67
C GLU A 34 -7.80 -18.33 4.78
N ASP A 35 -8.02 -18.65 3.50
CA ASP A 35 -6.96 -18.99 2.56
C ASP A 35 -7.19 -18.38 1.18
N ARG A 36 -6.12 -18.37 0.39
CA ARG A 36 -6.12 -17.82 -0.96
C ARG A 36 -7.01 -18.61 -1.93
N ASP A 37 -6.99 -19.93 -1.90
CA ASP A 37 -7.69 -20.77 -2.89
C ASP A 37 -9.22 -20.61 -2.74
N SER A 38 -9.69 -20.56 -1.48
CA SER A 38 -11.08 -20.23 -1.13
C SER A 38 -11.43 -18.81 -1.57
N ALA A 39 -10.55 -17.83 -1.31
CA ALA A 39 -10.78 -16.44 -1.69
C ALA A 39 -10.88 -16.26 -3.21
N VAL A 40 -10.02 -16.91 -3.99
CA VAL A 40 -10.09 -16.94 -5.47
C VAL A 40 -11.43 -17.48 -5.93
N SER A 41 -11.89 -18.58 -5.33
CA SER A 41 -13.18 -19.20 -5.67
C SER A 41 -14.36 -18.30 -5.33
N MET A 42 -14.30 -17.54 -4.24
CA MET A 42 -15.32 -16.57 -3.85
C MET A 42 -15.30 -15.35 -4.78
N TYR A 43 -14.12 -14.78 -5.02
CA TYR A 43 -13.90 -13.61 -5.88
C TYR A 43 -14.40 -13.86 -7.31
N ASN A 44 -14.11 -15.03 -7.88
CA ASN A 44 -14.59 -15.39 -9.22
C ASN A 44 -16.11 -15.60 -9.31
N LYS A 45 -16.78 -15.87 -8.18
CA LYS A 45 -18.23 -16.11 -8.12
C LYS A 45 -19.03 -14.88 -7.72
N GLY A 46 -18.38 -13.83 -7.19
CA GLY A 46 -19.05 -12.70 -6.58
C GLY A 46 -18.39 -11.38 -6.91
N ASP A 47 -19.20 -10.36 -7.15
CA ASP A 47 -18.73 -8.99 -7.25
C ASP A 47 -18.46 -8.44 -5.84
N PHE A 48 -17.19 -8.19 -5.53
CA PHE A 48 -16.76 -7.51 -4.29
C PHE A 48 -16.28 -6.10 -4.61
N ASP A 49 -16.76 -5.11 -3.85
CA ASP A 49 -16.35 -3.72 -3.99
C ASP A 49 -14.97 -3.47 -3.37
N VAL A 50 -14.71 -4.15 -2.26
CA VAL A 50 -13.50 -4.02 -1.48
C VAL A 50 -12.96 -5.41 -1.15
N VAL A 51 -11.65 -5.57 -1.30
CA VAL A 51 -10.92 -6.75 -0.84
C VAL A 51 -9.85 -6.31 0.15
N ILE A 52 -9.86 -6.92 1.32
CA ILE A 52 -8.83 -6.76 2.35
C ILE A 52 -8.18 -8.13 2.53
N SER A 53 -6.86 -8.19 2.44
CA SER A 53 -6.12 -9.44 2.59
C SER A 53 -4.96 -9.24 3.55
N ASP A 54 -4.83 -10.13 4.53
CA ASP A 54 -3.65 -10.30 5.37
C ASP A 54 -3.28 -11.78 5.36
N LEU A 55 -2.27 -12.15 4.57
CA LEU A 55 -1.86 -13.54 4.38
C LEU A 55 -0.38 -13.70 4.70
N ASP A 56 -0.04 -14.78 5.38
CA ASP A 56 1.35 -15.19 5.56
C ASP A 56 1.82 -16.13 4.45
N GLY A 57 3.14 -16.27 4.32
CA GLY A 57 3.81 -16.92 3.18
C GLY A 57 3.29 -18.30 2.82
N ASN A 58 2.85 -19.10 3.80
CA ASN A 58 2.28 -20.43 3.54
C ASN A 58 0.94 -20.38 2.79
N ASN A 59 0.15 -19.34 3.01
CA ASN A 59 -1.14 -19.12 2.35
C ASN A 59 -1.00 -18.26 1.07
N LEU A 60 0.20 -17.76 0.80
CA LEU A 60 0.56 -17.07 -0.45
C LEU A 60 1.16 -18.01 -1.50
N VAL A 61 1.61 -19.20 -1.12
CA VAL A 61 2.08 -20.23 -2.06
C VAL A 61 0.87 -20.78 -2.83
N SER A 62 0.86 -20.59 -4.15
CA SER A 62 -0.11 -21.27 -5.00
C SER A 62 0.26 -22.74 -5.15
N LYS A 63 -0.70 -23.66 -4.92
CA LYS A 63 -0.54 -25.09 -5.20
C LYS A 63 -0.67 -25.43 -6.69
N SER A 64 -1.12 -24.47 -7.50
CA SER A 64 -1.19 -24.56 -8.95
C SER A 64 0.03 -23.87 -9.57
N ASN A 65 0.72 -24.53 -10.50
CA ASN A 65 1.86 -23.99 -11.26
C ASN A 65 1.49 -22.81 -12.20
N ASP A 66 0.35 -22.17 -11.99
CA ASP A 66 -0.18 -21.16 -12.87
C ASP A 66 0.31 -19.79 -12.41
N GLU A 67 1.45 -19.36 -12.94
CA GLU A 67 1.88 -17.95 -12.95
C GLU A 67 0.81 -17.02 -13.60
N GLU A 68 -0.22 -17.61 -14.24
CA GLU A 68 -1.36 -16.94 -14.89
C GLU A 68 -2.54 -16.58 -13.96
N ASN A 69 -2.52 -16.97 -12.68
CA ASN A 69 -3.65 -16.76 -11.76
C ASN A 69 -3.51 -15.49 -10.88
N SER A 70 -2.81 -14.46 -11.37
CA SER A 70 -2.81 -13.13 -10.74
C SER A 70 -4.19 -12.51 -10.96
N LEU A 71 -4.98 -12.45 -9.88
CA LEU A 71 -6.28 -11.79 -9.88
C LEU A 71 -6.11 -10.34 -9.42
N PRO A 72 -6.84 -9.39 -10.05
CA PRO A 72 -6.97 -8.04 -9.51
C PRO A 72 -7.39 -8.11 -8.04
N CYS A 73 -6.86 -7.21 -7.22
CA CYS A 73 -7.11 -7.12 -5.78
C CYS A 73 -6.57 -8.23 -4.86
N LEU A 74 -6.17 -9.41 -5.35
CA LEU A 74 -5.47 -10.39 -4.50
C LEU A 74 -3.97 -10.11 -4.47
N PRO A 75 -3.25 -10.47 -3.38
CA PRO A 75 -1.79 -10.50 -3.41
C PRO A 75 -1.29 -11.39 -4.56
N ASP A 76 -0.09 -11.18 -5.09
CA ASP A 76 0.46 -12.14 -6.06
C ASP A 76 0.96 -13.41 -5.34
N PRO A 77 0.89 -14.58 -5.98
CA PRO A 77 1.45 -15.79 -5.40
C PRO A 77 2.98 -15.66 -5.29
N ILE A 78 3.54 -16.14 -4.18
CA ILE A 78 4.99 -16.11 -3.97
C ILE A 78 5.60 -17.51 -4.15
N PRO A 79 6.86 -17.61 -4.60
CA PRO A 79 7.57 -18.89 -4.61
C PRO A 79 7.71 -19.46 -3.20
N GLU A 80 7.60 -20.79 -3.05
CA GLU A 80 7.74 -21.53 -1.77
C GLU A 80 9.00 -21.18 -0.98
N ALA A 81 10.08 -20.81 -1.66
CA ALA A 81 11.35 -20.41 -1.04
C ALA A 81 11.28 -19.10 -0.22
N ARG A 82 10.13 -18.40 -0.20
CA ARG A 82 9.92 -17.12 0.50
C ARG A 82 8.82 -17.19 1.57
N SER A 83 8.75 -18.29 2.32
CA SER A 83 7.73 -18.51 3.36
C SER A 83 7.74 -17.49 4.53
N ASN A 84 8.77 -16.65 4.64
CA ASN A 84 8.87 -15.57 5.64
C ASN A 84 8.26 -14.22 5.18
N ILE A 85 7.56 -14.20 4.04
CA ILE A 85 6.82 -13.03 3.58
C ILE A 85 5.44 -13.00 4.21
N LYS A 86 5.03 -11.81 4.65
CA LYS A 86 3.64 -11.49 4.97
C LYS A 86 3.14 -10.46 3.97
N ALA A 87 2.01 -10.74 3.32
CA ALA A 87 1.39 -9.83 2.37
C ALA A 87 0.10 -9.26 2.97
N PHE A 88 0.02 -7.94 3.00
CA PHE A 88 -1.17 -7.21 3.40
C PHE A 88 -1.63 -6.33 2.24
N LYS A 89 -2.91 -6.38 1.88
CA LYS A 89 -3.46 -5.64 0.75
C LYS A 89 -4.83 -5.06 1.08
N ILE A 90 -5.06 -3.80 0.70
CA ILE A 90 -6.39 -3.21 0.61
C ILE A 90 -6.62 -2.82 -0.85
N CYS A 91 -7.68 -3.32 -1.45
CA CYS A 91 -8.03 -3.04 -2.84
C CYS A 91 -9.47 -2.56 -2.94
N LEU A 92 -9.64 -1.36 -3.49
CA LEU A 92 -10.92 -0.76 -3.81
C LEU A 92 -11.09 -0.56 -5.32
N SER A 93 -10.32 -1.24 -6.19
CA SER A 93 -10.40 -1.02 -7.65
C SER A 93 -11.77 -1.29 -8.27
N ASN A 94 -12.57 -2.14 -7.63
CA ASN A 94 -13.91 -2.53 -8.08
C ASN A 94 -15.02 -1.71 -7.42
N TYR A 95 -14.71 -0.74 -6.55
CA TYR A 95 -15.75 -0.04 -5.79
C TYR A 95 -16.70 0.74 -6.69
N ARG A 96 -17.99 0.65 -6.39
CA ARG A 96 -19.02 1.41 -7.09
C ARG A 96 -19.09 2.82 -6.52
N ALA A 97 -18.46 3.80 -7.20
CA ALA A 97 -18.38 5.20 -6.74
C ALA A 97 -19.74 5.88 -6.50
N ASN A 98 -20.84 5.35 -7.04
CA ASN A 98 -22.20 5.83 -6.78
C ASN A 98 -22.86 5.21 -5.54
N GLN A 99 -22.26 4.19 -4.93
CA GLN A 99 -22.76 3.49 -3.75
C GLN A 99 -21.92 3.72 -2.49
N PHE A 100 -20.69 4.22 -2.64
CA PHE A 100 -19.79 4.53 -1.52
C PHE A 100 -19.66 6.04 -1.40
N SER A 101 -19.85 6.55 -0.18
CA SER A 101 -19.44 7.91 0.17
C SER A 101 -17.94 7.97 0.46
N ASP A 102 -17.34 9.16 0.44
CA ASP A 102 -15.95 9.34 0.89
C ASP A 102 -15.78 8.86 2.34
N GLU A 103 -16.79 9.08 3.19
CA GLU A 103 -16.82 8.66 4.60
C GLU A 103 -16.78 7.13 4.74
N ASP A 104 -17.48 6.39 3.87
CA ASP A 104 -17.44 4.93 3.85
C ASP A 104 -16.02 4.42 3.53
N ILE A 105 -15.37 5.03 2.54
CA ILE A 105 -14.03 4.64 2.09
C ILE A 105 -12.99 4.96 3.17
N GLU A 106 -13.08 6.16 3.75
CA GLU A 106 -12.24 6.57 4.88
C GLU A 106 -12.43 5.64 6.07
N LEU A 107 -13.67 5.29 6.41
CA LEU A 107 -13.98 4.34 7.48
C LEU A 107 -13.30 2.99 7.23
N ILE A 108 -13.48 2.40 6.05
CA ILE A 108 -12.91 1.10 5.70
C ILE A 108 -11.39 1.12 5.85
N VAL A 109 -10.72 2.04 5.15
CA VAL A 109 -9.25 2.11 5.17
C VAL A 109 -8.74 2.39 6.58
N LYS A 110 -9.30 3.38 7.26
CA LYS A 110 -8.84 3.79 8.59
C LYS A 110 -9.04 2.71 9.64
N LYS A 111 -10.19 2.03 9.63
CA LYS A 111 -10.46 0.94 10.58
C LYS A 111 -9.52 -0.23 10.33
N THR A 112 -9.39 -0.68 9.08
CA THR A 112 -8.46 -1.75 8.72
C THR A 112 -7.03 -1.43 9.17
N LEU A 113 -6.51 -0.24 8.85
CA LEU A 113 -5.15 0.15 9.24
C LEU A 113 -4.96 0.26 10.76
N ASN A 114 -5.96 0.79 11.48
CA ASN A 114 -5.89 0.91 12.94
C ASN A 114 -5.89 -0.45 13.64
N TYR A 115 -6.72 -1.39 13.20
CA TYR A 115 -6.73 -2.74 13.76
C TYR A 115 -5.44 -3.46 13.41
N LYS A 116 -5.03 -3.41 12.13
CA LYS A 116 -3.78 -3.98 11.68
C LYS A 116 -2.59 -3.48 12.52
N ALA A 117 -2.48 -2.18 12.75
CA ALA A 117 -1.41 -1.60 13.57
C ALA A 117 -1.35 -2.16 15.01
N LYS A 118 -2.50 -2.49 15.62
CA LYS A 118 -2.61 -3.04 16.98
C LYS A 118 -2.27 -4.53 17.07
N PHE A 119 -2.66 -5.34 16.08
CA PHE A 119 -2.48 -6.82 16.13
C PHE A 119 -1.08 -7.31 15.74
N ILE A 120 -0.20 -6.41 15.30
CA ILE A 120 1.19 -6.72 14.97
C ILE A 120 2.02 -7.14 16.22
N ASP A 121 1.48 -7.03 17.44
CA ASP A 121 2.20 -7.07 18.72
C ASP A 121 2.66 -8.44 19.27
N ARG A 122 2.46 -9.57 18.59
CA ARG A 122 2.58 -10.89 19.25
C ARG A 122 3.84 -11.75 19.01
N GLY A 123 4.97 -11.23 18.52
CA GLY A 123 6.12 -12.12 18.30
C GLY A 123 7.53 -11.52 18.27
N ALA A 124 8.48 -12.25 18.87
CA ALA A 124 9.92 -12.01 18.82
C ALA A 124 10.57 -12.30 17.44
N ALA A 125 9.78 -12.71 16.44
CA ALA A 125 10.21 -13.11 15.10
C ALA A 125 10.12 -11.97 14.05
N MET A 126 10.31 -10.71 14.47
CA MET A 126 10.20 -9.55 13.56
C MET A 126 11.51 -9.21 12.83
N LYS A 127 12.66 -9.73 13.29
CA LYS A 127 13.98 -9.34 12.78
C LYS A 127 14.32 -9.84 11.37
N ASP A 128 13.67 -10.89 10.88
CA ASP A 128 13.91 -11.48 9.55
C ASP A 128 12.65 -11.49 8.66
N ARG A 129 11.60 -10.80 9.10
CA ARG A 129 10.32 -10.75 8.40
C ARG A 129 10.42 -9.83 7.20
N HIS A 130 9.85 -10.29 6.08
CA HIS A 130 9.65 -9.49 4.89
C HIS A 130 8.17 -9.17 4.77
N GLU A 131 7.83 -7.91 4.53
CA GLU A 131 6.44 -7.50 4.38
C GLU A 131 6.22 -6.88 3.01
N MET A 132 5.16 -7.33 2.36
CA MET A 132 4.61 -6.74 1.14
C MET A 132 3.29 -6.08 1.52
N ILE A 133 3.17 -4.79 1.29
CA ILE A 133 1.99 -4.01 1.64
C ILE A 133 1.50 -3.29 0.38
N ASP A 134 0.27 -3.59 -0.04
CA ASP A 134 -0.31 -3.00 -1.24
C ASP A 134 -1.61 -2.25 -0.93
N PHE A 135 -1.75 -1.06 -1.50
CA PHE A 135 -2.98 -0.27 -1.48
C PHE A 135 -3.37 0.07 -2.92
N GLU A 136 -4.61 -0.21 -3.29
CA GLU A 136 -5.22 0.32 -4.50
C GLU A 136 -6.48 1.07 -4.08
N VAL A 137 -6.33 2.39 -3.91
CA VAL A 137 -7.33 3.25 -3.29
C VAL A 137 -7.69 4.41 -4.21
N PRO A 138 -8.89 4.99 -4.08
CA PRO A 138 -9.27 6.20 -4.80
C PRO A 138 -8.31 7.34 -4.53
N SER A 139 -8.20 8.27 -5.48
CA SER A 139 -7.35 9.46 -5.37
C SER A 139 -7.90 10.50 -4.39
N LEU A 140 -7.96 10.12 -3.12
CA LEU A 140 -8.47 10.89 -2.00
C LEU A 140 -7.32 11.25 -1.07
N ILE A 141 -7.07 12.55 -0.91
CA ILE A 141 -5.96 13.05 -0.08
C ILE A 141 -6.14 12.71 1.40
N SER A 142 -7.39 12.59 1.87
CA SER A 142 -7.72 12.21 3.25
C SER A 142 -7.21 10.81 3.60
N LEU A 143 -7.27 9.86 2.67
CA LEU A 143 -6.75 8.51 2.87
C LEU A 143 -5.22 8.47 2.99
N MET A 144 -4.54 9.38 2.29
CA MET A 144 -3.07 9.38 2.23
C MET A 144 -2.44 9.60 3.60
N GLY A 145 -3.09 10.38 4.49
CA GLY A 145 -2.61 10.60 5.85
C GLY A 145 -2.63 9.33 6.71
N ASP A 146 -3.74 8.58 6.68
CA ASP A 146 -3.88 7.32 7.42
C ASP A 146 -2.91 6.24 6.88
N ILE A 147 -2.74 6.16 5.55
CA ILE A 147 -1.78 5.25 4.92
C ILE A 147 -0.34 5.63 5.30
N LEU A 148 0.01 6.93 5.26
CA LEU A 148 1.32 7.42 5.62
C LEU A 148 1.68 7.09 7.07
N ASP A 149 0.78 7.38 8.01
CA ASP A 149 0.97 7.07 9.43
C ASP A 149 1.15 5.56 9.67
N TYR A 150 0.33 4.73 9.01
CA TYR A 150 0.50 3.29 9.06
C TYR A 150 1.86 2.83 8.54
N LEU A 151 2.28 3.29 7.36
CA LEU A 151 3.57 2.93 6.76
C LEU A 151 4.75 3.36 7.65
N MET A 152 4.70 4.56 8.23
CA MET A 152 5.73 5.03 9.16
C MET A 152 5.86 4.13 10.38
N LYS A 153 4.73 3.73 10.99
CA LYS A 153 4.71 2.78 12.11
C LYS A 153 5.25 1.40 11.72
N ARG A 154 4.96 0.93 10.50
CA ARG A 154 5.48 -0.36 10.00
C ARG A 154 7.00 -0.34 9.85
N VAL A 155 7.53 0.70 9.19
CA VAL A 155 8.95 0.87 8.94
C VAL A 155 9.75 0.99 10.25
N GLU A 156 9.23 1.77 11.20
CA GLU A 156 9.84 1.92 12.53
C GLU A 156 9.92 0.58 13.26
N LYS A 157 8.82 -0.18 13.26
CA LYS A 157 8.69 -1.42 14.02
C LYS A 157 9.55 -2.56 13.47
N LEU A 158 9.74 -2.62 12.16
CA LEU A 158 10.67 -3.58 11.54
C LEU A 158 12.15 -3.15 11.70
N GLY A 159 12.40 -1.99 12.29
CA GLY A 159 13.75 -1.53 12.62
C GLY A 159 14.61 -1.18 11.40
N VAL A 160 13.97 -0.99 10.24
CA VAL A 160 14.65 -0.68 8.98
C VAL A 160 15.19 0.75 9.01
N ILE A 161 14.44 1.66 9.62
CA ILE A 161 14.72 3.09 9.64
C ILE A 161 14.29 3.62 10.99
N LYS A 162 15.14 4.46 11.60
CA LYS A 162 14.76 5.24 12.78
C LYS A 162 14.01 6.49 12.31
N PRO A 163 12.69 6.63 12.58
CA PRO A 163 11.90 7.76 12.07
C PRO A 163 12.45 9.12 12.50
N GLU A 164 13.04 9.19 13.70
CA GLU A 164 13.66 10.39 14.27
C GLU A 164 14.86 10.92 13.46
N LYS A 165 15.39 10.13 12.52
CA LYS A 165 16.59 10.45 11.74
C LYS A 165 16.36 10.47 10.24
N SER A 166 15.28 9.87 9.78
CA SER A 166 14.99 9.75 8.36
C SER A 166 13.78 10.61 8.07
N ASN A 167 13.98 11.70 7.34
CA ASN A 167 12.89 12.57 6.83
C ASN A 167 11.93 11.82 5.87
N LEU A 168 11.84 10.50 5.94
CA LEU A 168 11.02 9.59 5.13
C LEU A 168 9.56 10.05 5.05
N PHE A 169 9.01 10.57 6.16
CA PHE A 169 7.67 11.15 6.16
C PHE A 169 7.51 12.21 5.07
N VAL A 170 8.48 13.12 4.93
CA VAL A 170 8.45 14.19 3.92
C VAL A 170 8.52 13.62 2.51
N ALA A 171 9.37 12.61 2.27
CA ALA A 171 9.47 11.97 0.96
C ALA A 171 8.18 11.24 0.56
N LEU A 172 7.55 10.53 1.49
CA LEU A 172 6.29 9.82 1.23
C LEU A 172 5.11 10.78 1.09
N ASP A 173 4.99 11.79 1.96
CA ASP A 173 3.95 12.82 1.87
C ASP A 173 3.99 13.51 0.51
N GLU A 174 5.18 13.91 0.08
CA GLU A 174 5.38 14.53 -1.22
C GLU A 174 5.08 13.57 -2.39
N ALA A 175 5.44 12.29 -2.28
CA ALA A 175 5.09 11.29 -3.29
C ALA A 175 3.56 11.13 -3.42
N PHE A 176 2.84 11.10 -2.30
CA PHE A 176 1.37 11.02 -2.30
C PHE A 176 0.71 12.29 -2.84
N VAL A 177 1.21 13.47 -2.45
CA VAL A 177 0.74 14.74 -3.02
C VAL A 177 0.97 14.76 -4.53
N ASN A 178 2.13 14.31 -5.01
CA ASN A 178 2.40 14.22 -6.44
C ASN A 178 1.42 13.31 -7.17
N ALA A 179 1.16 12.12 -6.64
CA ALA A 179 0.20 11.20 -7.24
C ALA A 179 -1.23 11.77 -7.28
N VAL A 180 -1.74 12.29 -6.15
CA VAL A 180 -3.13 12.74 -6.02
C VAL A 180 -3.37 14.10 -6.70
N LYS A 181 -2.55 15.09 -6.39
CA LYS A 181 -2.72 16.48 -6.86
C LYS A 181 -2.20 16.69 -8.27
N HIS A 182 -1.01 16.19 -8.57
CA HIS A 182 -0.32 16.51 -9.82
C HIS A 182 -0.62 15.48 -10.91
N GLY A 183 -0.58 14.19 -10.58
CA GLY A 183 -0.93 13.10 -11.47
C GLY A 183 -2.44 13.03 -11.75
N ASN A 184 -3.21 12.68 -10.73
CA ASN A 184 -4.66 12.48 -10.84
C ASN A 184 -5.48 13.77 -10.82
N LYS A 185 -4.89 14.93 -10.49
CA LYS A 185 -5.59 16.23 -10.47
C LYS A 185 -6.81 16.26 -9.55
N TYR A 186 -6.73 15.57 -8.40
CA TYR A 186 -7.82 15.37 -7.44
C TYR A 186 -9.06 14.65 -8.02
N ASP A 187 -8.89 13.92 -9.12
CA ASP A 187 -9.96 13.13 -9.71
C ASP A 187 -10.18 11.85 -8.89
N LYS A 188 -11.24 11.84 -8.08
CA LYS A 188 -11.63 10.73 -7.20
C LYS A 188 -12.03 9.46 -7.95
N SER A 189 -12.36 9.57 -9.25
CA SER A 189 -12.65 8.41 -10.09
C SER A 189 -11.38 7.63 -10.47
N LYS A 190 -10.20 8.21 -10.26
CA LYS A 190 -8.91 7.59 -10.51
C LYS A 190 -8.36 6.93 -9.26
N MET A 191 -7.50 5.95 -9.48
CA MET A 191 -6.80 5.22 -8.43
C MET A 191 -5.39 5.72 -8.20
N VAL A 192 -4.92 5.51 -6.98
CA VAL A 192 -3.51 5.54 -6.59
C VAL A 192 -3.14 4.15 -6.13
N ARG A 193 -2.10 3.58 -6.75
CA ARG A 193 -1.53 2.28 -6.40
C ARG A 193 -0.26 2.50 -5.60
N ILE A 194 -0.19 1.92 -4.42
CA ILE A 194 0.94 2.04 -3.49
C ILE A 194 1.40 0.62 -3.16
N SER A 195 2.62 0.29 -3.52
CA SER A 195 3.25 -0.99 -3.21
C SER A 195 4.48 -0.77 -2.35
N VAL A 196 4.56 -1.46 -1.22
CA VAL A 196 5.64 -1.29 -0.25
C VAL A 196 6.25 -2.64 0.07
N GLU A 197 7.57 -2.73 -0.07
CA GLU A 197 8.35 -3.89 0.38
C GLU A 197 9.25 -3.46 1.53
N ILE A 198 9.05 -4.06 2.71
CA ILE A 198 9.85 -3.77 3.90
C ILE A 198 10.61 -5.03 4.29
N SER A 199 11.92 -4.88 4.45
CA SER A 199 12.84 -5.93 4.87
C SER A 199 13.83 -5.35 5.88
N PRO A 200 14.56 -6.18 6.64
CA PRO A 200 15.57 -5.68 7.59
C PRO A 200 16.66 -4.80 6.96
N LYS A 201 16.89 -4.94 5.64
CA LYS A 201 17.92 -4.22 4.89
C LYS A 201 17.44 -2.92 4.25
N LYS A 202 16.18 -2.85 3.85
CA LYS A 202 15.63 -1.73 3.09
C LYS A 202 14.12 -1.66 3.15
N ALA A 203 13.59 -0.46 2.93
CA ALA A 203 12.20 -0.19 2.62
C ALA A 203 12.10 0.38 1.20
N SER A 204 11.27 -0.22 0.37
CA SER A 204 11.00 0.19 -1.00
C SER A 204 9.54 0.60 -1.12
N PHE A 205 9.28 1.77 -1.69
CA PHE A 205 7.93 2.30 -1.88
C PHE A 205 7.75 2.59 -3.37
N THR A 206 6.67 2.08 -3.95
CA THR A 206 6.25 2.39 -5.32
C THR A 206 4.89 3.05 -5.26
N ILE A 207 4.78 4.26 -5.78
CA ILE A 207 3.54 5.03 -5.85
C ILE A 207 3.25 5.27 -7.34
N GLU A 208 2.05 4.90 -7.77
CA GLU A 208 1.60 5.09 -9.15
C GLU A 208 0.23 5.76 -9.20
N ASP A 209 0.13 6.78 -10.04
CA ASP A 209 -1.10 7.47 -10.39
C ASP A 209 -1.55 7.16 -11.83
N GLU A 210 -2.75 7.59 -12.22
CA GLU A 210 -3.34 7.40 -13.54
C GLU A 210 -3.29 8.67 -14.40
N GLY A 211 -2.46 9.63 -13.99
CA GLY A 211 -2.17 10.86 -14.70
C GLY A 211 -1.30 10.64 -15.94
N GLU A 212 -1.16 11.69 -16.76
CA GLU A 212 -0.33 11.65 -17.97
C GLU A 212 1.16 11.47 -17.67
N GLY A 213 1.56 11.67 -16.40
CA GLY A 213 2.94 11.70 -15.96
C GLY A 213 3.64 12.99 -16.40
N PHE A 214 4.97 13.02 -16.29
CA PHE A 214 5.77 14.18 -16.63
C PHE A 214 7.16 13.76 -17.11
N ASP A 215 7.85 14.65 -17.83
CA ASP A 215 9.23 14.38 -18.27
C ASP A 215 10.21 14.51 -17.10
N VAL A 216 10.64 13.35 -16.61
CA VAL A 216 11.59 13.21 -15.51
C VAL A 216 12.95 13.83 -15.86
N LYS A 217 13.33 13.82 -17.15
CA LYS A 217 14.61 14.39 -17.61
C LYS A 217 14.60 15.92 -17.65
N ALA A 218 13.40 16.51 -17.66
CA ALA A 218 13.22 17.95 -17.57
C ALA A 218 13.29 18.45 -16.12
N ILE A 219 13.35 17.55 -15.12
CA ILE A 219 13.58 17.94 -13.73
C ILE A 219 15.00 18.52 -13.63
N PRO A 220 15.15 19.78 -13.20
CA PRO A 220 16.46 20.36 -12.99
C PRO A 220 17.26 19.57 -11.95
N ASP A 221 18.59 19.53 -12.08
CA ASP A 221 19.45 18.81 -11.13
C ASP A 221 19.15 19.28 -9.68
N PRO A 222 18.70 18.36 -8.80
CA PRO A 222 18.34 18.70 -7.42
C PRO A 222 19.56 19.10 -6.58
N THR A 223 20.78 18.84 -7.04
CA THR A 223 22.02 19.21 -6.34
C THR A 223 22.54 20.61 -6.71
N ASP A 224 21.93 21.27 -7.70
CA ASP A 224 22.31 22.60 -8.15
C ASP A 224 21.79 23.72 -7.22
N PRO A 225 22.67 24.57 -6.65
CA PRO A 225 22.33 25.75 -5.86
C PRO A 225 21.27 26.67 -6.46
N GLU A 226 21.19 26.80 -7.80
CA GLU A 226 20.22 27.67 -8.46
C GLU A 226 18.79 27.13 -8.42
N ASN A 227 18.62 25.81 -8.31
CA ASN A 227 17.31 25.17 -8.24
C ASN A 227 16.71 25.18 -6.83
N LEU A 228 17.52 25.41 -5.78
CA LEU A 228 17.07 25.56 -4.39
C LEU A 228 16.10 26.74 -4.19
N PHE A 229 16.18 27.77 -5.02
CA PHE A 229 15.36 28.99 -4.88
C PHE A 229 14.04 28.98 -5.67
N LYS A 230 13.79 27.99 -6.54
CA LYS A 230 12.54 27.89 -7.32
C LYS A 230 11.38 27.42 -6.43
N SER A 231 10.19 28.02 -6.57
CA SER A 231 9.01 27.76 -5.73
C SER A 231 8.19 26.52 -6.14
N SER A 232 8.38 26.02 -7.36
CA SER A 232 7.73 24.80 -7.89
C SER A 232 8.78 23.72 -8.15
N GLY A 233 8.46 22.45 -7.87
CA GLY A 233 9.35 21.31 -8.12
C GLY A 233 10.29 20.93 -6.96
N ARG A 234 10.20 21.62 -5.81
CA ARG A 234 10.97 21.27 -4.60
C ARG A 234 10.62 19.89 -4.04
N GLY A 235 9.39 19.45 -4.28
CA GLY A 235 8.92 18.16 -3.83
C GLY A 235 9.79 17.00 -4.28
N VAL A 236 10.01 16.92 -5.59
CA VAL A 236 10.88 15.92 -6.19
C VAL A 236 12.31 16.02 -5.62
N MET A 237 12.81 17.23 -5.41
CA MET A 237 14.12 17.45 -4.77
C MET A 237 14.18 16.88 -3.34
N PHE A 238 13.12 17.02 -2.53
CA PHE A 238 13.08 16.39 -1.21
C PHE A 238 13.16 14.87 -1.30
N ILE A 239 12.42 14.26 -2.24
CA ILE A 239 12.46 12.82 -2.47
C ILE A 239 13.89 12.35 -2.81
N TYR A 240 14.56 13.01 -3.76
CA TYR A 240 15.95 12.69 -4.14
C TYR A 240 16.97 12.90 -3.01
N ASN A 241 16.76 13.87 -2.13
CA ASN A 241 17.67 14.14 -1.02
C ASN A 241 17.50 13.19 0.17
N ILE A 242 16.31 12.60 0.32
CA ILE A 242 15.95 11.77 1.49
C ILE A 242 16.15 10.29 1.18
N MET A 243 15.79 9.86 -0.03
CA MET A 243 15.80 8.46 -0.45
C MET A 243 17.16 8.11 -1.08
N ASP A 244 17.62 6.87 -0.90
CA ASP A 244 18.93 6.45 -1.41
C ASP A 244 18.89 6.06 -2.89
N LYS A 245 17.72 5.61 -3.38
CA LYS A 245 17.46 5.41 -4.81
C LYS A 245 16.08 5.92 -5.15
N VAL A 246 15.98 6.58 -6.31
CA VAL A 246 14.74 7.14 -6.84
C VAL A 246 14.69 6.87 -8.34
N THR A 247 13.63 6.22 -8.78
CA THR A 247 13.41 5.86 -10.19
C THR A 247 11.98 6.16 -10.55
N TYR A 248 11.79 6.83 -11.69
CA TYR A 248 10.48 6.98 -12.31
C TYR A 248 10.36 6.04 -13.51
N ASN A 249 9.14 5.59 -13.84
CA ASN A 249 8.88 4.93 -15.11
C ASN A 249 9.01 5.92 -16.29
N GLN A 250 8.97 5.40 -17.52
CA GLN A 250 9.11 6.24 -18.73
C GLN A 250 8.03 7.31 -18.86
N ARG A 251 6.80 7.01 -18.42
CA ARG A 251 5.68 7.95 -18.44
C ARG A 251 5.81 9.05 -17.38
N GLY A 252 6.51 8.78 -16.28
CA GLY A 252 6.65 9.69 -15.14
C GLY A 252 5.47 9.69 -14.16
N ASN A 253 4.58 8.69 -14.23
CA ASN A 253 3.43 8.55 -13.33
C ASN A 253 3.60 7.42 -12.29
N ARG A 254 4.74 6.72 -12.31
CA ARG A 254 5.12 5.73 -11.30
C ARG A 254 6.48 6.09 -10.74
N LEU A 255 6.52 6.32 -9.44
CA LEU A 255 7.71 6.60 -8.65
C LEU A 255 8.05 5.38 -7.80
N THR A 256 9.26 4.85 -7.94
CA THR A 256 9.84 3.86 -7.02
C THR A 256 10.99 4.52 -6.26
N MET A 257 10.95 4.42 -4.94
CA MET A 257 11.95 5.01 -4.06
C MET A 257 12.35 4.04 -2.96
N VAL A 258 13.66 3.93 -2.72
CA VAL A 258 14.26 2.95 -1.81
C VAL A 258 15.07 3.66 -0.75
N LYS A 259 14.86 3.26 0.50
CA LYS A 259 15.67 3.66 1.63
C LYS A 259 16.33 2.43 2.26
N MET A 260 17.65 2.45 2.38
CA MET A 260 18.48 1.41 2.96
C MET A 260 18.57 1.62 4.47
N ASN A 261 18.74 0.53 5.20
CA ASN A 261 19.05 0.58 6.63
C ASN A 261 20.50 1.06 6.82
N GLU A 262 20.70 2.11 7.62
CA GLU A 262 22.02 2.75 7.86
C GLU A 262 23.07 1.81 8.50
N GLY A 263 22.72 0.56 8.80
CA GLY A 263 23.60 -0.46 9.38
C GLY A 263 24.33 -1.38 8.39
N ASP A 264 24.02 -1.35 7.09
CA ASP A 264 24.55 -2.29 6.08
C ASP A 264 25.68 -1.71 5.20
N ASP A 265 26.16 -0.50 5.49
CA ASP A 265 27.44 0.03 4.97
C ASP A 265 28.61 -0.46 5.85
N ARG A 266 28.99 -1.74 5.69
CA ARG A 266 30.30 -2.27 6.11
C ARG A 266 30.85 -3.31 5.14
#